data_AF-A0A0R3X6T3-F1
#
_entry.id   AF-A0A0R3X6T3-F1
#
_cell.length_a   1.000
_cell.length_b   1.000
_cell.length_c   1.000
_cell.angle_alpha   90.00
_cell.angle_beta   90.00
_cell.angle_gamma   90.00
#
_symmetry.space_group_name_H-M   'P 1'
#
loop_
_entity.id
_entity.type
_entity.pdbx_description
1 polymer ?
#
loop_
_entity_poly.entity_id
_entity_poly.type
_entity_poly.pdbx_seq_one_letter_code
_entity_poly.pdbx_strand_id
1 'polypeptide(L)'
;MLCRYPLILALILSPLPTASSDSSPICFADYTGLRNTTFSGTAEVLTESYSDGVKVVIKVERILSDPTQALRLHANRIEGYLPSPLCVSAVLIGKQQMWAGSQILDGIAPKFIVQIVRHSEADPCLQKQCHPGAICETWNDIASSMVAVCVCLSLRDLETAGKCQLTTGEVCASDGNIYPNTCSMLRASCLQQTELSIISWTAVNQKDCQQQA
;
A
#
# COMPACT_ATOMS: atom_id res chain seq x y z
N MET A 1 -16.37 19.45 67.06
CA MET A 1 -16.67 19.76 65.65
C MET A 1 -15.63 19.06 64.78
N LEU A 2 -15.97 17.90 64.24
CA LEU A 2 -15.11 17.08 63.37
C LEU A 2 -15.76 17.07 61.99
N CYS A 3 -15.15 17.75 61.02
CA CYS A 3 -15.63 17.78 59.64
C CYS A 3 -14.96 16.64 58.87
N ARG A 4 -15.76 15.63 58.46
CA ARG A 4 -15.33 14.52 57.60
C ARG A 4 -15.22 15.01 56.16
N TYR A 5 -14.02 15.04 55.59
CA TYR A 5 -13.81 15.19 54.15
C TYR A 5 -13.94 13.81 53.46
N PRO A 6 -14.70 13.66 52.38
CA PRO A 6 -14.70 12.42 51.61
C PRO A 6 -13.50 12.39 50.66
N LEU A 7 -12.77 11.26 50.66
CA LEU A 7 -11.79 10.93 49.63
C LEU A 7 -12.51 10.68 48.30
N ILE A 8 -12.22 11.48 47.28
CA ILE A 8 -12.64 11.23 45.89
C ILE A 8 -11.51 10.44 45.21
N LEU A 9 -11.79 9.18 44.87
CA LEU A 9 -10.91 8.28 44.14
C LEU A 9 -10.87 8.73 42.66
N ALA A 10 -9.78 9.35 42.22
CA ALA A 10 -9.58 9.73 40.83
C ALA A 10 -9.19 8.49 40.00
N LEU A 11 -10.14 7.94 39.25
CA LEU A 11 -9.89 6.95 38.21
C LEU A 11 -9.16 7.63 37.04
N ILE A 12 -7.85 7.40 36.95
CA ILE A 12 -7.03 7.79 35.80
C ILE A 12 -7.36 6.83 34.66
N LEU A 13 -8.31 7.23 33.79
CA LEU A 13 -8.46 6.63 32.47
C LEU A 13 -7.30 7.14 31.60
N SER A 14 -6.28 6.30 31.41
CA SER A 14 -5.30 6.49 30.35
C SER A 14 -5.99 6.42 28.98
N PRO A 15 -5.76 7.35 28.05
CA PRO A 15 -6.30 7.22 26.71
C PRO A 15 -5.60 6.05 26.00
N LEU A 16 -6.38 5.09 25.50
CA LEU A 16 -5.91 4.16 24.49
C LEU A 16 -5.40 4.98 23.30
N PRO A 17 -4.26 4.62 22.67
CA PRO A 17 -3.89 5.20 21.41
C PRO A 17 -4.92 4.74 20.36
N THR A 18 -5.89 5.60 20.05
CA THR A 18 -6.62 5.46 18.79
C THR A 18 -5.61 5.66 17.68
N ALA A 19 -5.23 4.55 17.03
CA ALA A 19 -4.55 4.57 15.75
C ALA A 19 -5.36 5.46 14.80
N SER A 20 -4.86 6.66 14.54
CA SER A 20 -5.44 7.59 13.58
C SER A 20 -5.18 7.05 12.18
N SER A 21 -6.06 6.17 11.70
CA SER A 21 -6.30 6.03 10.27
C SER A 21 -7.04 7.28 9.81
N ASP A 22 -6.30 8.38 9.70
CA ASP A 22 -6.79 9.72 9.37
C ASP A 22 -7.11 9.81 7.87
N SER A 23 -8.15 9.11 7.46
CA SER A 23 -8.64 9.16 6.10
C SER A 23 -10.15 9.36 6.15
N SER A 24 -10.58 10.62 6.20
CA SER A 24 -11.99 10.97 6.12
C SER A 24 -12.58 10.38 4.84
N PRO A 25 -13.53 9.42 4.93
CA PRO A 25 -14.08 8.73 3.75
C PRO A 25 -14.80 9.68 2.79
N ILE A 26 -15.09 10.90 3.25
CA ILE A 26 -15.73 11.96 2.46
C ILE A 26 -14.79 12.54 1.40
N CYS A 27 -13.47 12.55 1.64
CA CYS A 27 -12.49 13.13 0.72
C CYS A 27 -12.06 12.18 -0.39
N PHE A 28 -12.29 10.88 -0.17
CA PHE A 28 -11.82 9.82 -1.02
C PHE A 28 -12.97 9.11 -1.72
N ALA A 29 -12.79 8.80 -3.00
CA ALA A 29 -13.66 7.88 -3.72
C ALA A 29 -13.00 6.50 -3.77
N ASP A 30 -13.61 5.51 -3.14
CA ASP A 30 -13.08 4.13 -3.06
C ASP A 30 -13.25 3.35 -4.37
N TYR A 31 -14.26 3.68 -5.18
CA TYR A 31 -14.47 3.13 -6.52
C TYR A 31 -15.13 4.15 -7.43
N THR A 32 -14.62 4.29 -8.65
CA THR A 32 -15.20 5.16 -9.69
C THR A 32 -16.52 4.54 -10.14
N GLY A 33 -17.63 4.93 -9.52
CA GLY A 33 -18.95 4.50 -9.98
C GLY A 33 -19.11 4.81 -11.48
N LEU A 34 -19.80 3.96 -12.22
CA LEU A 34 -20.10 4.09 -13.66
C LEU A 34 -20.75 5.43 -14.06
N ARG A 35 -21.14 6.25 -13.09
CA ARG A 35 -21.81 7.54 -13.24
C ARG A 35 -20.90 8.74 -13.01
N ASN A 36 -19.69 8.54 -12.49
CA ASN A 36 -18.78 9.64 -12.17
C ASN A 36 -17.76 9.80 -13.29
N THR A 37 -17.40 11.05 -13.53
CA THR A 37 -16.27 11.40 -14.39
C THR A 37 -14.98 11.12 -13.63
N THR A 38 -14.04 10.41 -14.26
CA THR A 38 -12.75 10.03 -13.69
C THR A 38 -11.63 10.48 -14.60
N PHE A 39 -10.59 11.09 -14.03
CA PHE A 39 -9.45 11.61 -14.77
C PHE A 39 -8.19 11.64 -13.91
N SER A 40 -7.04 11.64 -14.57
CA SER A 40 -5.74 11.93 -13.97
C SER A 40 -5.42 13.41 -14.16
N GLY A 41 -5.04 14.08 -13.08
CA GLY A 41 -4.86 15.53 -13.02
C GLY A 41 -3.87 15.96 -11.95
N THR A 42 -3.17 17.07 -12.18
CA THR A 42 -2.32 17.75 -11.18
C THR A 42 -3.05 18.94 -10.58
N ALA A 43 -3.23 18.97 -9.25
CA ALA A 43 -3.77 20.15 -8.58
C ALA A 43 -2.74 21.29 -8.60
N GLU A 44 -3.14 22.47 -9.08
CA GLU A 44 -2.26 23.63 -9.19
C GLU A 44 -2.50 24.66 -8.08
N VAL A 45 -3.76 24.92 -7.74
CA VAL A 45 -4.15 25.97 -6.78
C VAL A 45 -5.34 25.52 -5.95
N LEU A 46 -5.32 25.86 -4.66
CA LEU A 46 -6.46 25.75 -3.74
C LEU A 46 -6.90 27.15 -3.29
N THR A 47 -8.20 27.37 -3.17
CA THR A 47 -8.78 28.62 -2.66
C THR A 47 -9.90 28.27 -1.69
N GLU A 48 -9.87 28.85 -0.50
CA GLU A 48 -10.87 28.61 0.55
C GLU A 48 -11.75 29.86 0.74
N SER A 49 -13.06 29.67 0.75
CA SER A 49 -14.05 30.71 1.00
C SER A 49 -15.16 30.18 1.90
N TYR A 50 -15.69 31.05 2.77
CA TYR A 50 -16.81 30.72 3.64
C TYR A 50 -18.09 30.39 2.84
N SER A 51 -18.32 31.07 1.70
CA SER A 51 -19.50 30.87 0.86
C SER A 51 -19.41 29.64 -0.04
N ASP A 52 -18.23 29.40 -0.60
CA ASP A 52 -18.07 28.47 -1.73
C ASP A 52 -17.39 27.15 -1.35
N GLY A 53 -16.87 27.08 -0.12
CA GLY A 53 -16.04 25.97 0.37
C GLY A 53 -14.63 26.04 -0.19
N VAL A 54 -14.02 24.88 -0.41
CA VAL A 54 -12.66 24.80 -0.96
C VAL A 54 -12.73 24.49 -2.45
N LYS A 55 -12.25 25.44 -3.26
CA LYS A 55 -12.06 25.31 -4.69
C LYS A 55 -10.66 24.80 -5.01
N VAL A 56 -10.55 23.90 -5.98
CA VAL A 56 -9.30 23.39 -6.54
C VAL A 56 -9.26 23.62 -8.04
N VAL A 57 -8.13 24.12 -8.54
CA VAL A 57 -7.84 24.19 -9.99
C VAL A 57 -6.97 22.98 -10.34
N ILE A 58 -7.45 22.16 -11.27
CA ILE A 58 -6.78 20.92 -11.66
C ILE A 58 -6.41 20.99 -13.13
N LYS A 59 -5.13 20.81 -13.44
CA LYS A 59 -4.65 20.56 -14.80
C LYS A 59 -4.96 19.12 -15.16
N VAL A 60 -5.78 18.89 -16.18
CA VAL A 60 -6.18 17.54 -16.61
C VAL A 60 -5.11 16.98 -17.54
N GLU A 61 -4.51 15.85 -17.20
CA GLU A 61 -3.56 15.16 -18.09
C GLU A 61 -4.21 14.06 -18.93
N ARG A 62 -5.15 13.29 -18.34
CA ARG A 62 -5.84 12.20 -19.05
C ARG A 62 -7.25 11.99 -18.50
N ILE A 63 -8.24 11.94 -19.38
CA ILE A 63 -9.61 11.52 -19.03
C ILE A 63 -9.66 9.99 -19.09
N LEU A 64 -10.10 9.36 -18.01
CA LEU A 64 -10.27 7.89 -17.92
C LEU A 64 -11.71 7.50 -18.26
N SER A 65 -12.69 8.26 -17.78
CA SER A 65 -14.13 8.07 -18.04
C SER A 65 -14.85 9.39 -17.87
N ASP A 66 -15.76 9.78 -18.78
CA ASP A 66 -16.54 11.03 -18.64
C ASP A 66 -18.02 10.82 -19.05
N PRO A 67 -18.77 10.00 -18.30
CA PRO A 67 -20.18 9.74 -18.60
C PRO A 67 -21.05 10.99 -18.42
N THR A 68 -20.64 11.92 -17.55
CA THR A 68 -21.38 13.17 -17.28
C THR A 68 -21.08 14.27 -18.30
N GLN A 69 -20.09 14.07 -19.18
CA GLN A 69 -19.57 15.06 -20.13
C GLN A 69 -19.06 16.34 -19.46
N ALA A 70 -18.78 16.30 -18.16
CA ALA A 70 -18.36 17.45 -17.39
C ALA A 70 -17.02 18.02 -17.87
N LEU A 71 -16.17 17.23 -18.53
CA LEU A 71 -14.85 17.66 -18.99
C LEU A 71 -14.81 17.95 -20.49
N ARG A 72 -15.88 17.67 -21.25
CA ARG A 72 -15.91 17.89 -22.71
C ARG A 72 -15.76 19.35 -23.12
N LEU A 73 -16.15 20.30 -22.26
CA LEU A 73 -16.12 21.74 -22.54
C LEU A 73 -14.88 22.44 -21.95
N HIS A 74 -14.06 21.75 -21.16
CA HIS A 74 -12.94 22.36 -20.45
C HIS A 74 -11.60 21.97 -21.06
N ALA A 75 -10.94 22.96 -21.67
CA ALA A 75 -9.62 22.82 -22.24
C ALA A 75 -8.56 22.78 -21.13
N ASN A 76 -8.07 21.59 -20.82
CA ASN A 76 -6.79 21.33 -20.12
C ASN A 76 -6.74 21.71 -18.62
N ARG A 77 -7.60 22.61 -18.14
CA ARG A 77 -7.72 23.02 -16.74
C ARG A 77 -9.19 23.12 -16.35
N ILE A 78 -9.51 22.61 -15.18
CA ILE A 78 -10.86 22.65 -14.61
C ILE A 78 -10.87 23.26 -13.23
N GLU A 79 -12.00 23.85 -12.88
CA GLU A 79 -12.34 24.21 -11.51
C GLU A 79 -13.22 23.11 -10.91
N GLY A 80 -12.81 22.59 -9.76
CA GLY A 80 -13.58 21.64 -8.96
C GLY A 80 -13.71 22.14 -7.52
N TYR A 81 -14.62 21.54 -6.78
CA TYR A 81 -14.84 21.86 -5.37
C TYR A 81 -14.69 20.62 -4.51
N LEU A 82 -13.93 20.72 -3.42
CA LEU A 82 -13.77 19.62 -2.48
C LEU A 82 -15.05 19.47 -1.65
N PRO A 83 -15.40 18.24 -1.20
CA PRO A 83 -16.63 18.01 -0.44
C PRO A 83 -16.61 18.61 0.97
N SER A 84 -15.42 18.89 1.50
CA SER A 84 -15.21 19.46 2.84
C SER A 84 -13.87 20.19 2.90
N PRO A 85 -13.75 21.25 3.74
CA PRO A 85 -12.45 21.88 4.01
C PRO A 85 -11.39 20.93 4.55
N LEU A 86 -11.81 19.87 5.25
CA LEU A 86 -10.90 18.84 5.75
C LEU A 86 -10.16 18.08 4.63
N CYS A 87 -10.66 18.15 3.40
CA CYS A 87 -10.04 17.47 2.26
C CYS A 87 -8.82 18.22 1.69
N VAL A 88 -8.54 19.45 2.15
CA VAL A 88 -7.34 20.20 1.76
C VAL A 88 -6.06 19.39 2.00
N SER A 89 -5.97 18.67 3.12
CA SER A 89 -4.80 17.86 3.48
C SER A 89 -4.60 16.64 2.57
N ALA A 90 -5.63 16.18 1.86
CA ALA A 90 -5.56 15.05 0.93
C ALA A 90 -5.11 15.44 -0.49
N VAL A 91 -5.08 16.75 -0.79
CA VAL A 91 -4.68 17.26 -2.11
C VAL A 91 -3.18 17.52 -2.13
N LEU A 92 -2.48 16.87 -3.07
CA LEU A 92 -1.05 17.00 -3.28
C LEU A 92 -0.80 18.01 -4.43
N ILE A 93 -0.59 19.28 -4.07
CA ILE A 93 -0.33 20.34 -5.05
C ILE A 93 0.95 20.05 -5.85
N GLY A 94 0.87 20.17 -7.17
CA GLY A 94 1.98 19.90 -8.08
C GLY A 94 2.29 18.41 -8.30
N LYS A 95 1.53 17.49 -7.70
CA LYS A 95 1.62 16.05 -7.94
C LYS A 95 0.41 15.56 -8.73
N GLN A 96 0.64 14.60 -9.63
CA GLN A 96 -0.43 13.95 -10.37
C GLN A 96 -1.22 13.04 -9.41
N GLN A 97 -2.54 13.18 -9.39
CA GLN A 97 -3.48 12.35 -8.63
C GLN A 97 -4.61 11.86 -9.56
N MET A 98 -5.33 10.83 -9.14
CA MET A 98 -6.59 10.45 -9.78
C MET A 98 -7.74 11.16 -9.08
N TRP A 99 -8.69 11.63 -9.88
CA TRP A 99 -9.83 12.41 -9.44
C TRP A 99 -11.11 11.78 -9.95
N ALA A 100 -12.12 11.76 -9.09
CA ALA A 100 -13.49 11.45 -9.46
C ALA A 100 -14.31 12.71 -9.24
N GLY A 101 -15.16 13.03 -10.21
CA GLY A 101 -16.02 14.20 -10.12
C GLY A 101 -17.44 13.94 -10.60
N SER A 102 -18.35 14.71 -10.06
CA SER A 102 -19.76 14.73 -10.42
C SER A 102 -20.30 16.15 -10.34
N GLN A 103 -21.29 16.44 -11.17
CA GLN A 103 -22.00 17.71 -11.11
C GLN A 103 -23.12 17.63 -10.09
N ILE A 104 -23.19 18.61 -9.21
CA ILE A 104 -24.34 18.86 -8.33
C ILE A 104 -24.93 20.24 -8.66
N LEU A 105 -26.19 20.46 -8.29
CA LEU A 105 -26.78 21.79 -8.33
C LEU A 105 -26.65 22.44 -6.96
N ASP A 106 -25.94 23.57 -6.91
CA ASP A 106 -25.85 24.43 -5.74
C ASP A 106 -26.79 25.63 -5.97
N GLY A 107 -28.01 25.52 -5.47
CA GLY A 107 -29.12 26.38 -5.88
C GLY A 107 -29.46 26.20 -7.36
N ILE A 108 -29.08 27.17 -8.20
CA ILE A 108 -29.34 27.19 -9.65
C ILE A 108 -28.04 27.00 -10.45
N ALA A 109 -26.87 27.09 -9.79
CA ALA A 109 -25.58 26.97 -10.45
C ALA A 109 -25.06 25.52 -10.41
N PRO A 110 -24.57 24.95 -11.52
CA PRO A 110 -23.89 23.67 -11.49
C PRO A 110 -22.52 23.81 -10.82
N LYS A 111 -22.23 22.91 -9.88
CA LYS A 111 -20.97 22.83 -9.14
C LYS A 111 -20.34 21.48 -9.39
N PHE A 112 -19.08 21.45 -9.85
CA PHE A 112 -18.34 20.22 -10.08
C PHE A 112 -17.62 19.81 -8.80
N ILE A 113 -18.20 18.85 -8.07
CA ILE A 113 -17.56 18.31 -6.87
C ILE A 113 -16.50 17.30 -7.31
N VAL A 114 -15.32 17.37 -6.70
CA VAL A 114 -14.20 16.46 -6.97
C VAL A 114 -13.71 15.80 -5.69
N GLN A 115 -13.46 14.51 -5.76
CA GLN A 115 -12.88 13.69 -4.72
C GLN A 115 -11.57 13.08 -5.23
N ILE A 116 -10.63 12.85 -4.32
CA ILE A 116 -9.40 12.13 -4.65
C ILE A 116 -9.79 10.66 -4.79
N VAL A 117 -9.59 10.07 -5.96
CA VAL A 117 -9.68 8.61 -6.07
C VAL A 117 -8.48 8.09 -5.35
N ARG A 118 -8.69 7.28 -4.30
CA ARG A 118 -7.57 6.54 -3.73
C ARG A 118 -6.97 5.77 -4.88
N HIS A 119 -5.68 6.01 -5.12
CA HIS A 119 -4.91 5.02 -5.81
C HIS A 119 -4.98 3.81 -4.86
N SER A 120 -5.89 2.87 -5.13
CA SER A 120 -5.63 1.49 -4.78
C SER A 120 -4.38 1.19 -5.60
N GLU A 121 -3.21 1.47 -5.01
CA GLU A 121 -1.94 0.96 -5.52
C GLU A 121 -2.18 -0.53 -5.47
N ALA A 122 -2.59 -1.05 -6.63
CA ALA A 122 -2.84 -2.46 -6.81
C ALA A 122 -1.65 -3.15 -6.17
N ASP A 123 -1.93 -4.06 -5.22
CA ASP A 123 -0.91 -4.68 -4.40
C ASP A 123 0.29 -5.01 -5.30
N PRO A 124 1.44 -4.33 -5.11
CA PRO A 124 2.53 -4.43 -6.07
C PRO A 124 3.10 -5.86 -6.11
N CYS A 125 2.77 -6.69 -5.12
CA CYS A 125 3.09 -8.11 -5.10
C CYS A 125 2.14 -8.98 -5.94
N LEU A 126 0.94 -8.52 -6.31
CA LEU A 126 -0.07 -9.33 -7.01
C LEU A 126 0.41 -9.85 -8.38
N GLN A 127 1.29 -9.11 -9.05
CA GLN A 127 1.87 -9.48 -10.34
C GLN A 127 3.40 -9.64 -10.28
N LYS A 128 4.01 -9.56 -9.09
CA LYS A 128 5.46 -9.65 -8.95
C LYS A 128 5.90 -11.10 -8.83
N GLN A 129 6.67 -11.57 -9.81
CA GLN A 129 7.41 -12.82 -9.70
C GLN A 129 8.78 -12.53 -9.11
N CYS A 130 9.01 -12.99 -7.88
CA CYS A 130 10.33 -12.96 -7.25
C CYS A 130 11.20 -14.13 -7.73
N HIS A 131 12.51 -14.00 -7.55
CA HIS A 131 13.45 -15.08 -7.84
C HIS A 131 13.20 -16.30 -6.91
N PRO A 132 13.73 -17.49 -7.25
CA PRO A 132 13.53 -18.70 -6.45
C PRO A 132 13.82 -18.46 -4.97
N GLY A 133 12.98 -19.02 -4.11
CA GLY A 133 13.09 -18.94 -2.65
C GLY A 133 12.71 -17.58 -2.02
N ALA A 134 12.51 -16.51 -2.79
CA ALA A 134 12.07 -15.22 -2.26
C ALA A 134 10.54 -15.11 -2.20
N ILE A 135 10.07 -14.39 -1.18
CA ILE A 135 8.67 -13.96 -1.09
C ILE A 135 8.56 -12.48 -1.44
N CYS A 136 7.39 -12.05 -1.89
CA CYS A 136 7.12 -10.64 -2.11
C CYS A 136 6.47 -10.02 -0.87
N GLU A 137 7.02 -8.90 -0.41
CA GLU A 137 6.46 -8.05 0.64
C GLU A 137 6.21 -6.64 0.11
N THR A 138 5.21 -5.97 0.68
CA THR A 138 4.87 -4.58 0.35
C THR A 138 5.46 -3.63 1.38
N TRP A 139 6.34 -2.74 0.93
CA TRP A 139 7.06 -1.79 1.78
C TRP A 139 6.73 -0.37 1.33
N ASN A 140 6.83 0.62 2.22
CA ASN A 140 6.71 2.03 1.84
C ASN A 140 8.07 2.59 1.44
N ASP A 141 8.14 3.26 0.30
CA ASP A 141 9.32 4.01 -0.10
C ASP A 141 9.43 5.36 0.63
N ILE A 142 10.46 6.14 0.31
CA ILE A 142 10.68 7.48 0.89
C ILE A 142 9.58 8.50 0.55
N ALA A 143 8.75 8.24 -0.46
CA ALA A 143 7.61 9.04 -0.84
C ALA A 143 6.29 8.49 -0.27
N SER A 144 6.35 7.48 0.60
CA SER A 144 5.19 6.75 1.14
C SER A 144 4.35 6.05 0.08
N SER A 145 4.95 5.68 -1.05
CA SER A 145 4.34 4.81 -2.06
C SER A 145 4.63 3.35 -1.74
N MET A 146 3.64 2.48 -1.95
CA MET A 146 3.77 1.04 -1.76
C MET A 146 4.59 0.44 -2.90
N VAL A 147 5.68 -0.24 -2.55
CA VAL A 147 6.58 -0.91 -3.49
C VAL A 147 6.69 -2.39 -3.16
N ALA A 148 6.85 -3.23 -4.19
CA ALA A 148 7.12 -4.65 -4.03
C ALA A 148 8.61 -4.90 -3.79
N VAL A 149 8.92 -5.60 -2.69
CA VAL A 149 10.27 -6.00 -2.31
C VAL A 149 10.34 -7.52 -2.24
N CYS A 150 11.27 -8.12 -2.98
CA CYS A 150 11.53 -9.56 -2.88
C CYS A 150 12.52 -9.80 -1.73
N VAL A 151 12.11 -10.57 -0.73
CA VAL A 151 12.90 -10.83 0.48
C VAL A 151 13.18 -12.31 0.68
N CYS A 152 14.35 -12.60 1.25
CA CYS A 152 14.70 -13.94 1.70
C CYS A 152 14.32 -14.12 3.17
N LEU A 153 13.47 -15.09 3.44
CA LEU A 153 13.05 -15.43 4.80
C LEU A 153 14.22 -15.91 5.66
N SER A 154 14.12 -15.65 6.98
CA SER A 154 15.06 -16.21 7.94
C SER A 154 14.85 -17.72 8.09
N LEU A 155 15.82 -18.42 8.69
CA LEU A 155 15.72 -19.85 8.94
C LEU A 155 14.49 -20.22 9.80
N ARG A 156 14.15 -19.37 10.79
CA ARG A 156 12.99 -19.59 11.67
C ARG A 156 11.68 -19.30 10.94
N ASP A 157 11.65 -18.28 10.09
CA ASP A 157 10.42 -17.94 9.36
C ASP A 157 10.10 -18.99 8.29
N LEU A 158 11.12 -19.55 7.63
CA LEU A 158 10.96 -20.68 6.72
C LEU A 158 10.35 -21.90 7.43
N GLU A 159 10.84 -22.24 8.63
CA GLU A 159 10.30 -23.34 9.43
C GLU A 159 8.87 -23.05 9.92
N THR A 160 8.62 -21.85 10.43
CA THR A 160 7.30 -21.42 10.91
C THR A 160 6.26 -21.41 9.79
N ALA A 161 6.67 -21.09 8.57
CA ALA A 161 5.84 -21.18 7.36
C ALA A 161 5.67 -22.61 6.83
N GLY A 162 6.24 -23.61 7.49
CA GLY A 162 6.14 -25.02 7.10
C GLY A 162 6.83 -25.35 5.78
N LYS A 163 7.81 -24.54 5.34
CA LYS A 163 8.54 -24.76 4.08
C LYS A 163 9.68 -25.77 4.23
N CYS A 164 10.17 -25.96 5.44
CA CYS A 164 11.31 -26.82 5.79
C CYS A 164 11.26 -27.17 7.28
N GLN A 165 12.24 -27.95 7.75
CA GLN A 165 12.46 -28.20 9.17
C GLN A 165 13.94 -27.98 9.51
N LEU A 166 14.23 -27.37 10.66
CA LEU A 166 15.62 -27.18 11.11
C LEU A 166 16.27 -28.50 11.58
N THR A 167 15.44 -29.53 11.83
CA THR A 167 15.83 -30.82 12.39
C THR A 167 16.09 -31.91 11.36
N THR A 168 16.01 -31.62 10.04
CA THR A 168 16.19 -32.66 9.00
C THR A 168 17.59 -33.28 8.94
N GLY A 169 18.59 -32.64 9.56
CA GLY A 169 20.00 -33.02 9.39
C GLY A 169 20.54 -32.64 8.02
N GLU A 170 21.81 -33.00 7.79
CA GLU A 170 22.56 -32.61 6.59
C GLU A 170 21.92 -33.14 5.30
N VAL A 171 21.95 -32.30 4.26
CA VAL A 171 21.38 -32.62 2.95
C VAL A 171 22.32 -32.16 1.84
N CYS A 172 22.54 -33.02 0.85
CA CYS A 172 23.26 -32.67 -0.38
C CYS A 172 22.29 -32.09 -1.40
N ALA A 173 22.61 -30.90 -1.91
CA ALA A 173 21.79 -30.20 -2.89
C ALA A 173 22.40 -30.26 -4.30
N SER A 174 21.61 -29.83 -5.30
CA SER A 174 21.94 -29.85 -6.73
C SER A 174 23.07 -28.91 -7.15
N ASP A 175 23.55 -28.05 -6.26
CA ASP A 175 24.76 -27.24 -6.45
C ASP A 175 26.02 -27.96 -5.97
N GLY A 176 25.90 -29.23 -5.55
CA GLY A 176 26.99 -30.04 -5.03
C GLY A 176 27.43 -29.67 -3.63
N ASN A 177 26.66 -28.86 -2.89
CA ASN A 177 26.96 -28.47 -1.51
C ASN A 177 26.11 -29.22 -0.49
N ILE A 178 26.73 -29.52 0.66
CA ILE A 178 26.02 -30.02 1.84
C ILE A 178 25.52 -28.84 2.66
N TYR A 179 24.23 -28.86 2.96
CA TYR A 179 23.56 -27.90 3.83
C TYR A 179 23.18 -28.56 5.16
N PRO A 180 23.31 -27.87 6.32
CA PRO A 180 23.03 -28.46 7.63
C PRO A 180 21.59 -28.95 7.83
N ASN A 181 20.65 -28.38 7.08
CA ASN A 181 19.24 -28.76 7.05
C ASN A 181 18.55 -28.17 5.81
N THR A 182 17.32 -28.62 5.56
CA THR A 182 16.49 -28.13 4.45
C THR A 182 16.23 -26.63 4.50
N CYS A 183 16.10 -26.02 5.69
CA CYS A 183 15.91 -24.58 5.79
C CYS A 183 17.15 -23.79 5.35
N SER A 184 18.34 -24.29 5.67
CA SER A 184 19.61 -23.69 5.26
C SER A 184 19.78 -23.77 3.74
N MET A 185 19.39 -24.90 3.14
CA MET A 185 19.35 -25.07 1.68
C MET A 185 18.38 -24.08 1.02
N LEU A 186 17.14 -23.98 1.50
CA LEU A 186 16.15 -23.05 0.93
C LEU A 186 16.56 -21.57 1.06
N ARG A 187 17.15 -21.20 2.21
CA ARG A 187 17.67 -19.84 2.39
C ARG A 187 18.83 -19.55 1.46
N ALA A 188 19.73 -20.52 1.24
CA ALA A 188 20.83 -20.39 0.29
C ALA A 188 20.31 -20.26 -1.15
N SER A 189 19.33 -21.07 -1.55
CA SER A 189 18.63 -20.95 -2.83
C SER A 189 18.10 -19.53 -3.06
N CYS A 190 17.48 -18.93 -2.04
CA CYS A 190 17.02 -17.55 -2.11
C CYS A 190 18.16 -16.53 -2.27
N LEU A 191 19.19 -16.60 -1.42
CA LEU A 191 20.30 -15.65 -1.42
C LEU A 191 21.15 -15.74 -2.69
N GLN A 192 21.28 -16.93 -3.26
CA GLN A 192 21.99 -17.20 -4.52
C GLN A 192 21.08 -17.00 -5.75
N GLN A 193 19.79 -16.73 -5.54
CA GLN A 193 18.77 -16.57 -6.60
C GLN A 193 18.74 -17.76 -7.58
N THR A 194 19.02 -18.95 -7.08
CA THR A 194 19.17 -20.18 -7.87
C THR A 194 18.30 -21.26 -7.25
N GLU A 195 17.58 -22.01 -8.08
CA GLU A 195 16.76 -23.13 -7.59
C GLU A 195 17.68 -24.28 -7.15
N LEU A 196 17.51 -24.73 -5.91
CA LEU A 196 18.24 -25.87 -5.37
C LEU A 196 17.25 -27.00 -5.08
N SER A 197 17.58 -28.20 -5.55
CA SER A 197 16.85 -29.42 -5.22
C SER A 197 17.71 -30.35 -4.36
N ILE A 198 17.06 -31.21 -3.60
CA ILE A 198 17.74 -32.22 -2.80
C ILE A 198 18.15 -33.36 -3.73
N ILE A 199 19.45 -33.67 -3.74
CA ILE A 199 20.01 -34.79 -4.49
C ILE A 199 20.14 -36.02 -3.60
N SER A 200 20.60 -35.84 -2.35
CA SER A 200 20.89 -36.96 -1.47
C SER A 200 20.83 -36.59 0.00
N TRP A 201 20.31 -37.52 0.80
CA TRP A 201 20.29 -37.45 2.26
C TRP A 201 21.43 -38.24 2.91
N THR A 202 22.19 -38.98 2.11
CA THR A 202 23.19 -39.94 2.59
C THR A 202 24.61 -39.59 2.16
N ALA A 203 24.80 -38.43 1.52
CA ALA A 203 26.13 -37.96 1.15
C ALA A 203 26.99 -37.82 2.40
N VAL A 204 28.11 -38.53 2.45
CA VAL A 204 28.92 -38.62 3.69
C VAL A 204 29.92 -37.47 3.85
N ASN A 205 30.19 -36.74 2.76
CA ASN A 205 31.05 -35.55 2.75
C ASN A 205 30.86 -34.75 1.45
N GLN A 206 31.49 -33.57 1.39
CA GLN A 206 31.40 -32.66 0.25
C GLN A 206 31.82 -33.29 -1.09
N LYS A 207 32.89 -34.11 -1.12
CA LYS A 207 33.33 -34.76 -2.37
C LYS A 207 32.29 -35.75 -2.89
N ASP A 208 31.67 -36.50 -1.98
CA ASP A 208 30.59 -37.43 -2.32
C ASP A 208 29.37 -36.68 -2.85
N CYS A 209 28.98 -35.56 -2.21
CA CYS A 209 27.89 -34.71 -2.69
C CYS A 209 28.15 -34.16 -4.11
N GLN A 210 29.37 -33.67 -4.37
CA GLN A 210 29.77 -33.17 -5.69
C GLN A 210 29.77 -34.23 -6.80
N GLN A 211 29.89 -35.51 -6.46
CA GLN A 211 29.79 -36.62 -7.43
C GLN A 211 28.34 -37.01 -7.74
N GLN A 212 27.41 -36.67 -6.84
CA GLN A 212 26.00 -37.02 -6.94
C GLN A 212 25.17 -35.92 -7.60
N ALA A 213 25.57 -34.65 -7.44
CA ALA A 213 24.93 -33.48 -8.04
C ALA A 213 25.22 -33.35 -9.55
#